data_AF-Q9CBG2-F1
#
_entry.id   AF-Q9CBG2-F1
#
_cell.length_a   1.000
_cell.length_b   1.000
_cell.length_c   1.000
_cell.angle_alpha   90.00
_cell.angle_beta   90.00
_cell.angle_gamma   90.00
#
_symmetry.space_group_name_H-M   'P 1'
#
loop_
_entity.id
_entity.type
_entity.pdbx_description
1 polymer ?
#
loop_
_entity_poly.entity_id
_entity_poly.type
_entity_poly.pdbx_seq_one_letter_code
_entity_poly.pdbx_strand_id
1 'polypeptide(L)' 'MTETARERILTAVCEVLYIAESDLVDGDETDLRDLGLDSVRFTLLMKQLGLSQEAEMQSKLMDNFSIANWVRQLESST' A
#
# COMPACT_ATOMS: atom_id res chain seq x y z
N MET A 1 -3.10 2.68 20.91
CA MET A 1 -2.07 2.95 19.88
C MET A 1 -2.86 3.41 18.67
N THR A 2 -2.71 4.65 18.23
CA THR A 2 -3.30 5.07 16.95
C THR A 2 -2.49 4.38 15.87
N GLU A 3 -3.06 3.39 15.20
CA GLU A 3 -2.40 2.74 14.06
C GLU A 3 -1.99 3.82 13.07
N THR A 4 -0.70 3.91 12.80
CA THR A 4 -0.17 4.86 11.82
C THR A 4 -0.62 4.45 10.41
N ALA A 5 -0.67 5.42 9.48
CA ALA A 5 -0.95 5.12 8.08
C ALA A 5 0.02 4.06 7.53
N ARG A 6 1.29 4.11 7.97
CA ARG A 6 2.31 3.11 7.64
C ARG A 6 1.93 1.71 8.11
N GLU A 7 1.61 1.53 9.38
CA GLU A 7 1.26 0.22 9.94
C GLU A 7 0.04 -0.39 9.24
N ARG A 8 -0.95 0.44 8.94
CA ARG A 8 -2.15 0.03 8.19
C ARG A 8 -1.81 -0.45 6.78
N ILE A 9 -0.97 0.31 6.06
CA ILE A 9 -0.52 -0.08 4.71
C ILE A 9 0.30 -1.36 4.78
N LEU A 10 1.31 -1.41 5.65
CA LEU A 10 2.20 -2.55 5.78
C LEU A 10 1.43 -3.83 6.08
N THR A 11 0.48 -3.78 7.02
CA THR A 11 -0.35 -4.93 7.37
C THR A 11 -1.14 -5.42 6.16
N ALA A 12 -1.81 -4.51 5.43
CA ALA A 12 -2.56 -4.86 4.24
C ALA A 12 -1.66 -5.45 3.13
N VAL A 13 -0.47 -4.87 2.92
CA VAL A 13 0.52 -5.34 1.95
C VAL A 13 0.98 -6.76 2.28
N CYS A 14 1.39 -7.01 3.52
CA CYS A 14 1.82 -8.35 3.96
C CYS A 14 0.70 -9.38 3.80
N GLU A 15 -0.54 -9.03 4.13
CA GLU A 15 -1.69 -9.93 3.99
C GLU A 15 -2.03 -10.26 2.52
N VAL A 16 -2.00 -9.27 1.63
CA VAL A 16 -2.41 -9.47 0.22
C VAL A 16 -1.30 -10.05 -0.64
N LEU A 17 -0.05 -9.66 -0.40
CA LEU A 17 1.11 -10.16 -1.13
C LEU A 17 1.66 -11.48 -0.55
N TYR A 18 1.20 -11.89 0.64
CA TYR A 18 1.72 -13.05 1.37
C TYR A 18 3.22 -12.97 1.63
N ILE A 19 3.68 -11.79 2.05
CA ILE A 19 5.06 -11.48 2.39
C ILE A 19 5.19 -11.07 3.85
N ALA A 20 6.41 -11.04 4.36
CA ALA A 20 6.75 -10.36 5.62
C ALA A 20 7.34 -8.97 5.35
N GLU A 21 7.42 -8.13 6.39
CA GLU A 21 8.14 -6.84 6.31
C GLU A 21 9.60 -7.05 5.88
N SER A 22 10.21 -8.18 6.25
CA SER A 22 11.59 -8.52 5.87
C SER A 22 11.80 -8.80 4.38
N ASP A 23 10.74 -9.04 3.61
CA ASP A 23 10.82 -9.20 2.16
C ASP A 23 10.93 -7.84 1.43
N LEU A 24 10.70 -6.72 2.13
CA LEU A 24 10.90 -5.38 1.61
C LEU A 24 12.40 -5.04 1.52
N VAL A 25 13.03 -5.38 0.40
CA VAL A 25 14.48 -5.22 0.18
C VAL A 25 15.00 -3.79 0.31
N ASP A 26 14.17 -2.80 0.02
CA ASP A 26 14.47 -1.36 0.15
C ASP A 26 13.60 -0.70 1.24
N GLY A 27 13.03 -1.50 2.15
CA GLY A 27 12.08 -1.03 3.16
C GLY A 27 10.84 -0.40 2.52
N ASP A 28 10.41 0.76 3.02
CA ASP A 28 9.18 1.43 2.56
C ASP A 28 9.26 1.96 1.12
N GLU A 29 10.45 2.05 0.53
CA GLU A 29 10.70 2.47 -0.85
C GLU A 29 10.62 1.29 -1.85
N THR A 30 10.48 0.05 -1.36
CA THR A 30 10.40 -1.15 -2.21
C THR A 30 9.25 -1.04 -3.21
N ASP A 31 9.52 -1.30 -4.48
CA ASP A 31 8.48 -1.40 -5.51
C ASP A 31 7.67 -2.68 -5.30
N LEU A 32 6.42 -2.54 -4.86
CA LEU A 32 5.56 -3.67 -4.50
C LEU A 32 5.27 -4.60 -5.70
N ARG A 33 5.49 -4.17 -6.94
CA ARG A 33 5.29 -5.04 -8.13
C ARG A 33 6.38 -6.11 -8.20
N ASP A 34 7.57 -5.83 -7.69
CA ASP A 34 8.64 -6.82 -7.56
C ASP A 34 8.23 -7.97 -6.62
N LEU A 35 7.39 -7.66 -5.64
CA LEU A 35 6.80 -8.60 -4.67
C LEU A 35 5.47 -9.21 -5.16
N GLY A 36 5.13 -9.01 -6.43
CA GLY A 36 3.95 -9.61 -7.05
C GLY A 36 2.67 -8.78 -6.98
N LEU A 37 2.74 -7.48 -6.66
CA LEU A 37 1.59 -6.59 -6.78
C LEU A 37 1.16 -6.45 -8.25
N ASP A 38 0.02 -7.03 -8.57
CA ASP A 38 -0.67 -6.92 -9.86
C ASP A 38 -2.02 -6.19 -9.73
N SER A 39 -2.75 -6.00 -10.83
CA SER A 39 -4.03 -5.28 -10.83
C SER A 39 -5.10 -5.91 -9.92
N VAL A 40 -5.14 -7.23 -9.79
CA VAL A 40 -6.08 -7.95 -8.90
C VAL A 40 -5.69 -7.71 -7.45
N ARG A 41 -4.41 -7.90 -7.10
CA ARG A 41 -3.90 -7.65 -5.74
C ARG A 41 -4.00 -6.18 -5.34
N PHE A 42 -3.78 -5.25 -6.27
CA PHE A 42 -4.02 -3.83 -6.05
C PHE A 42 -5.48 -3.57 -5.67
N THR A 43 -6.43 -4.15 -6.41
CA THR A 43 -7.86 -4.00 -6.10
C THR A 43 -8.21 -4.56 -4.70
N LEU A 44 -7.61 -5.69 -4.32
CA LEU A 44 -7.77 -6.26 -2.98
C LEU A 44 -7.17 -5.36 -1.88
N LEU A 45 -5.99 -4.77 -2.12
CA LEU A 45 -5.38 -3.79 -1.21
C LEU A 45 -6.27 -2.56 -1.03
N MET A 46 -6.81 -2.02 -2.12
CA MET A 46 -7.72 -0.87 -2.04
C MET A 46 -8.96 -1.19 -1.20
N LYS A 47 -9.44 -2.44 -1.26
CA LYS A 47 -10.55 -2.90 -0.41
C LYS A 47 -10.17 -3.02 1.06
N GLN A 48 -9.00 -3.59 1.37
CA GLN A 48 -8.47 -3.65 2.75
C GLN A 48 -8.23 -2.27 3.34
N LEU A 49 -7.71 -1.34 2.53
CA LEU A 49 -7.48 0.05 2.92
C LEU A 49 -8.75 0.92 2.90
N GLY A 50 -9.92 0.36 2.58
CA GLY A 50 -11.17 1.12 2.52
C GLY A 50 -11.23 2.18 1.41
N LEU A 51 -10.29 2.16 0.46
CA LEU A 51 -10.15 3.13 -0.62
C LEU A 51 -10.87 2.68 -1.91
N SER A 52 -11.66 1.61 -1.88
CA SER A 52 -12.29 1.04 -3.09
C SER A 52 -13.15 2.03 -3.89
N GLN A 53 -13.69 3.07 -3.25
CA GLN A 53 -14.53 4.09 -3.89
C GLN A 53 -13.77 5.40 -4.19
N GLU A 54 -12.51 5.53 -3.77
CA GLU A 54 -11.72 6.75 -3.89
C GLU A 54 -10.86 6.73 -5.15
N ALA A 55 -11.48 6.88 -6.33
CA ALA A 55 -10.79 6.76 -7.62
C ALA A 55 -9.60 7.73 -7.76
N GLU A 56 -9.71 8.96 -7.25
CA GLU A 56 -8.60 9.92 -7.26
C GLU A 56 -7.43 9.42 -6.41
N MET A 57 -7.73 8.87 -5.22
CA MET A 57 -6.71 8.36 -4.31
C MET A 57 -6.05 7.11 -4.90
N GLN A 58 -6.83 6.16 -5.42
CA GLN A 58 -6.29 5.00 -6.13
C GLN A 58 -5.35 5.41 -7.26
N SER A 59 -5.73 6.42 -8.04
CA SER A 59 -4.89 6.93 -9.13
C SER A 59 -3.55 7.47 -8.62
N LYS A 60 -3.54 8.20 -7.50
CA LYS A 60 -2.30 8.68 -6.84
C LYS A 60 -1.44 7.52 -6.32
N LEU A 61 -2.06 6.47 -5.78
CA LEU A 61 -1.35 5.28 -5.30
C LEU A 61 -0.76 4.44 -6.43
N MET A 62 -1.36 4.49 -7.63
CA MET A 62 -0.84 3.81 -8.82
C MET A 62 0.37 4.51 -9.47
N ASP A 63 0.62 5.78 -9.14
CA ASP A 63 1.78 6.52 -9.64
C ASP A 63 3.10 5.93 -9.12
N ASN A 64 3.10 5.52 -7.85
CA ASN A 64 4.23 4.87 -7.21
C ASN A 64 3.74 3.85 -6.19
N PHE A 65 4.08 2.58 -6.46
CA PHE A 65 3.73 1.41 -5.68
C PHE A 65 4.74 1.16 -4.55
N SER A 66 5.02 2.18 -3.74
CA SER A 66 5.84 2.07 -2.54
C SER A 66 5.04 2.45 -1.30
N ILE A 67 5.36 1.83 -0.16
CA ILE A 67 4.70 2.12 1.11
C ILE A 67 4.92 3.59 1.49
N ALA A 68 6.12 4.11 1.30
CA ALA A 68 6.45 5.49 1.61
C ALA A 68 5.59 6.50 0.80
N ASN A 69 5.42 6.26 -0.50
CA ASN A 69 4.53 7.08 -1.32
C ASN A 69 3.09 6.97 -0.81
N TRP A 70 2.62 5.75 -0.54
CA TRP A 70 1.24 5.53 -0.09
C TRP A 70 0.95 6.19 1.26
N VAL A 71 1.88 6.12 2.21
CA VAL A 71 1.80 6.81 3.50
C VAL A 71 1.66 8.31 3.27
N ARG A 72 2.55 8.90 2.48
CA ARG A 72 2.50 10.32 2.14
C ARG A 72 1.17 10.72 1.52
N GLN A 73 0.64 9.90 0.61
CA GLN A 73 -0.64 10.20 -0.04
C GLN A 73 -1.81 10.14 0.95
N LEU A 74 -1.84 9.17 1.86
CA LEU A 74 -2.88 9.05 2.90
C LEU A 74 -2.81 10.19 3.91
N GLU A 75 -1.61 10.56 4.35
CA GLU A 75 -1.42 11.67 5.28
C GLU A 75 -1.72 13.02 4.63
N SER A 76 -1.43 13.20 3.34
CA SER A 76 -1.76 14.43 2.61
C SER A 76 -3.26 14.62 2.36
N SER A 77 -4.07 13.58 2.56
CA SER A 77 -5.52 13.59 2.33
C SER A 77 -6.33 13.70 3.63
N THR A 78 -5.66 13.75 4.80
CA THR A 78 -6.28 14.04 6.11
C THR A 78 -6.23 15.53 6.40
#